data_AF-A0A7S2MAH4-F1
#
_entry.id   AF-A0A7S2MAH4-F1
#
_cell.length_a   1.000
_cell.length_b   1.000
_cell.length_c   1.000
_cell.angle_alpha   90.00
_cell.angle_beta   90.00
_cell.angle_gamma   90.00
#
_symmetry.space_group_name_H-M   'P 1'
#
loop_
_entity.id
_entity.type
_entity.pdbx_description
1 polymer ?
#
loop_
_entity_poly.entity_id
_entity_poly.type
_entity_poly.pdbx_seq_one_letter_code
_entity_poly.pdbx_strand_id
1 'polypeptide(L)'
;MGLPLARFYYSHALFNRQRLLEAKTQLASYFADVEAAGPQRILNMPNGMLGRAVSDEERAASRFKVRASSPEAQADAHTMLALIAEREEGPAAAVPHFQQCAQLASSPRQKADAHKNLSKLYATLGDEEKQTEHEALASSLLEQAVAEEAEAARKKAATEKEGQDGSEEAAEVPEAEEAAEKPTLDGGDAGGEK
;
A
#
# COMPACT_ATOMS: atom_id res chain seq x y z
N MET A 1 17.47 -11.13 -3.94
CA MET A 1 16.84 -10.51 -2.76
C MET A 1 15.55 -9.70 -3.04
N GLY A 2 15.06 -9.60 -4.30
CA GLY A 2 13.79 -8.92 -4.64
C GLY A 2 12.78 -9.81 -5.39
N LEU A 3 12.92 -11.13 -5.26
CA LEU A 3 12.14 -12.09 -6.06
C LEU A 3 10.63 -12.05 -5.77
N PRO A 4 10.14 -11.99 -4.52
CA PRO A 4 8.70 -11.85 -4.25
C PRO A 4 8.09 -10.61 -4.92
N LEU A 5 8.77 -9.47 -4.82
CA LEU A 5 8.35 -8.20 -5.42
C LEU A 5 8.21 -8.30 -6.94
N ALA A 6 9.24 -8.84 -7.60
CA ALA A 6 9.23 -9.00 -9.05
C ALA A 6 8.13 -9.96 -9.51
N ARG A 7 7.96 -11.10 -8.84
CA ARG A 7 6.92 -12.08 -9.20
C ARG A 7 5.52 -11.58 -8.93
N PHE A 8 5.32 -10.84 -7.84
CA PHE A 8 4.04 -10.20 -7.54
C PHE A 8 3.62 -9.31 -8.71
N TYR A 9 4.40 -8.28 -9.05
CA TYR A 9 4.03 -7.39 -10.16
C TYR A 9 4.00 -8.08 -11.54
N TYR A 10 4.86 -9.06 -11.77
CA TYR A 10 4.84 -9.81 -13.02
C TYR A 10 3.57 -10.65 -13.18
N SER A 11 3.09 -11.29 -12.10
CA SER A 11 1.83 -12.02 -12.12
C SER A 11 0.64 -11.11 -12.39
N HIS A 12 0.57 -9.91 -11.80
CA HIS A 12 -0.44 -8.90 -12.13
C HIS A 12 -0.41 -8.51 -13.61
N ALA A 13 0.79 -8.28 -14.17
CA ALA A 13 0.93 -7.93 -15.58
C ALA A 13 0.45 -9.06 -16.50
N LEU A 14 0.74 -10.31 -16.16
CA LEU A 14 0.27 -11.49 -16.89
C LEU A 14 -1.25 -11.65 -16.78
N PHE A 15 -1.81 -11.48 -15.58
CA PHE A 15 -3.25 -11.54 -15.32
C PHE A 15 -4.00 -10.47 -16.14
N ASN A 16 -3.53 -9.22 -16.11
CA ASN A 16 -4.13 -8.11 -16.89
C ASN A 16 -4.06 -8.35 -18.39
N ARG A 17 -3.04 -9.08 -18.87
CA ARG A 17 -2.89 -9.50 -20.27
C ARG A 17 -3.62 -10.81 -20.60
N GLN A 18 -4.44 -11.33 -19.68
CA GLN A 18 -5.21 -12.57 -19.83
C GLN A 18 -4.34 -13.81 -20.08
N ARG A 19 -3.06 -13.79 -19.68
CA ARG A 19 -2.16 -14.96 -19.71
C ARG A 19 -2.32 -15.76 -18.42
N LEU A 20 -3.51 -16.33 -18.21
CA LEU A 20 -3.95 -16.83 -16.90
C LEU A 20 -3.13 -18.01 -16.39
N LEU A 21 -2.79 -18.96 -17.25
CA LEU A 21 -1.97 -20.12 -16.87
C LEU A 21 -0.59 -19.69 -16.35
N GLU A 22 0.05 -18.75 -17.06
CA GLU A 22 1.35 -18.21 -16.66
C GLU A 22 1.25 -17.37 -15.38
N ALA A 23 0.19 -16.58 -15.25
CA ALA A 23 -0.09 -15.83 -14.02
C ALA A 23 -0.22 -16.78 -12.83
N LYS A 24 -0.96 -17.89 -12.97
CA LYS A 24 -1.10 -18.94 -11.96
C LYS A 24 0.25 -19.54 -11.56
N THR A 25 1.10 -19.88 -12.53
CA THR A 25 2.46 -20.40 -12.26
C THR A 25 3.32 -19.39 -11.51
N GLN A 26 3.26 -18.11 -11.89
CA GLN A 26 4.03 -17.05 -11.22
C GLN A 26 3.49 -16.76 -9.81
N LEU A 27 2.18 -16.84 -9.59
CA LEU A 27 1.56 -16.71 -8.28
C LEU A 27 1.97 -17.85 -7.33
N ALA A 28 1.96 -19.09 -7.81
CA ALA A 28 2.45 -20.22 -7.03
C ALA A 28 3.93 -20.04 -6.63
N SER A 29 4.76 -19.57 -7.57
CA SER A 29 6.16 -19.29 -7.28
C SER A 29 6.35 -18.08 -6.34
N TYR A 30 5.47 -17.07 -6.42
CA TYR A 30 5.45 -15.94 -5.51
C TYR A 30 5.21 -16.39 -4.06
N PHE A 31 4.21 -17.26 -3.83
CA PHE A 31 3.96 -17.78 -2.48
C PHE A 31 5.14 -18.57 -1.93
N ALA A 32 5.78 -19.41 -2.76
CA ALA A 32 7.00 -20.12 -2.37
C ALA A 32 8.14 -19.15 -2.01
N ASP A 33 8.29 -18.05 -2.77
CA ASP A 33 9.30 -17.03 -2.47
C ASP A 33 8.99 -16.26 -1.17
N VAL A 34 7.71 -15.97 -0.90
CA VAL A 34 7.26 -15.31 0.34
C VAL A 34 7.50 -16.21 1.56
N GLU A 35 7.12 -17.47 1.46
CA GLU A 35 7.34 -18.47 2.51
C GLU A 35 8.84 -18.64 2.80
N ALA A 36 9.65 -18.82 1.75
CA ALA A 36 11.10 -18.94 1.88
C ALA A 36 11.77 -17.69 2.46
N ALA A 37 11.21 -16.51 2.18
CA ALA A 37 11.73 -15.26 2.73
C ALA A 37 11.42 -15.11 4.23
N GLY A 38 10.31 -15.67 4.70
CA GLY A 38 9.84 -15.57 6.09
C GLY A 38 9.39 -14.15 6.47
N PRO A 39 9.23 -13.85 7.78
CA PRO A 39 8.82 -12.53 8.26
C PRO A 39 9.80 -11.42 7.84
N GLN A 40 9.29 -10.45 7.06
CA GLN A 40 10.09 -9.32 6.59
C GLN A 40 10.03 -8.14 7.58
N ARG A 41 11.18 -7.52 7.85
CA ARG A 41 11.28 -6.32 8.69
C ARG A 41 11.77 -5.14 7.85
N ILE A 42 11.22 -3.97 8.11
CA ILE A 42 11.68 -2.72 7.48
C ILE A 42 13.03 -2.35 8.09
N LEU A 43 14.00 -2.09 7.23
CA LEU A 43 15.30 -1.57 7.62
C LEU A 43 15.15 -0.08 8.00
N ASN A 44 15.02 0.17 9.30
CA ASN A 44 14.86 1.51 9.88
C ASN A 44 16.13 2.01 10.60
N MET A 45 17.31 1.50 10.23
CA MET A 45 18.53 1.92 10.92
C MET A 45 18.96 3.36 10.55
N PRO A 46 19.34 4.19 11.54
CA PRO A 46 19.99 5.47 11.29
C PRO A 46 21.32 5.29 10.56
N ASN A 47 21.74 6.30 9.80
CA ASN A 47 23.04 6.28 9.15
C ASN A 47 24.17 6.14 10.19
N GLY A 48 25.16 5.28 9.92
CA GLY A 48 26.39 5.20 10.71
C GLY A 48 26.39 4.27 11.93
N MET A 49 25.25 3.66 12.29
CA MET A 49 25.14 2.83 13.51
C MET A 49 25.96 1.52 13.47
N LEU A 50 26.38 1.06 12.28
CA LEU A 50 27.22 -0.14 12.09
C LEU A 50 28.49 0.13 11.27
N GLY A 51 28.96 1.37 11.20
CA GLY A 51 30.11 1.73 10.35
C GLY A 51 29.85 1.60 8.84
N ARG A 52 28.60 1.35 8.44
CA ARG A 52 28.13 1.38 7.05
C ARG A 52 27.00 2.40 6.91
N ALA A 53 27.08 3.24 5.89
CA ALA A 53 25.95 4.06 5.48
C ALA A 53 24.93 3.18 4.75
N VAL A 54 23.69 3.16 5.23
CA VAL A 54 22.58 2.56 4.50
C VAL A 54 22.00 3.64 3.59
N SER A 55 21.95 3.38 2.29
CA SER A 55 21.44 4.36 1.34
C SER A 55 19.91 4.47 1.42
N ASP A 56 19.35 5.57 0.92
CA ASP A 56 17.90 5.72 0.83
C ASP A 56 17.28 4.69 -0.13
N GLU A 57 18.00 4.29 -1.17
CA GLU A 57 17.59 3.22 -2.07
C GLU A 57 17.50 1.87 -1.35
N GLU A 58 18.46 1.56 -0.45
CA GLU A 58 18.42 0.33 0.36
C GLU A 58 17.23 0.34 1.33
N ARG A 59 16.93 1.48 1.95
CA ARG A 59 15.73 1.66 2.79
C ARG A 59 14.45 1.50 1.97
N ALA A 60 14.38 2.10 0.78
CA ALA A 60 13.24 1.99 -0.11
C ALA A 60 13.02 0.53 -0.57
N ALA A 61 14.09 -0.15 -1.00
CA ALA A 61 14.04 -1.56 -1.40
C ALA A 61 13.54 -2.46 -0.25
N SER A 62 13.98 -2.19 0.98
CA SER A 62 13.47 -2.90 2.16
C SER A 62 11.97 -2.70 2.37
N ARG A 63 11.47 -1.46 2.23
CA ARG A 63 10.02 -1.16 2.33
C ARG A 63 9.22 -1.88 1.26
N PHE A 64 9.69 -1.86 0.01
CA PHE A 64 9.02 -2.59 -1.08
C PHE A 64 8.98 -4.09 -0.82
N LYS A 65 10.06 -4.67 -0.30
CA LYS A 65 10.12 -6.10 0.06
C LYS A 65 9.08 -6.45 1.12
N VAL A 66 8.99 -5.65 2.18
CA VAL A 66 8.01 -5.84 3.25
C VAL A 66 6.59 -5.73 2.70
N ARG A 67 6.33 -4.73 1.86
CA ARG A 67 5.02 -4.54 1.23
C ARG A 67 4.62 -5.72 0.35
N ALA A 68 5.52 -6.19 -0.50
CA ALA A 68 5.25 -7.34 -1.38
C ALA A 68 5.18 -8.68 -0.64
N SER A 69 5.49 -8.74 0.65
CA SER A 69 5.33 -9.94 1.47
C SER A 69 4.23 -9.77 2.53
N SER A 70 3.51 -8.65 2.50
CA SER A 70 2.50 -8.34 3.52
C SER A 70 1.28 -9.26 3.37
N PRO A 71 0.49 -9.44 4.46
CA PRO A 71 -0.78 -10.14 4.37
C PRO A 71 -1.71 -9.54 3.30
N GLU A 72 -1.71 -8.21 3.14
CA GLU A 72 -2.44 -7.51 2.10
C GLU A 72 -2.02 -7.94 0.68
N ALA A 73 -0.72 -7.98 0.39
CA ALA A 73 -0.24 -8.43 -0.93
C ALA A 73 -0.55 -9.91 -1.18
N GLN A 74 -0.47 -10.75 -0.15
CA GLN A 74 -0.86 -12.15 -0.24
C GLN A 74 -2.38 -12.34 -0.46
N ALA A 75 -3.22 -11.51 0.16
CA ALA A 75 -4.66 -11.50 -0.05
C ALA A 75 -5.03 -11.12 -1.50
N ASP A 76 -4.35 -10.12 -2.08
CA ASP A 76 -4.52 -9.72 -3.47
C ASP A 76 -4.08 -10.84 -4.44
N ALA A 77 -2.93 -11.48 -4.16
CA ALA A 77 -2.48 -12.65 -4.92
C ALA A 77 -3.49 -13.81 -4.88
N HIS A 78 -4.10 -14.07 -3.72
CA HIS A 78 -5.17 -15.05 -3.59
C HIS A 78 -6.45 -14.64 -4.34
N THR A 79 -6.77 -13.35 -4.40
CA THR A 79 -7.89 -12.85 -5.20
C THR A 79 -7.68 -13.15 -6.68
N MET A 80 -6.48 -12.92 -7.22
CA MET A 80 -6.16 -13.30 -8.60
C MET A 80 -6.24 -14.81 -8.82
N LEU A 81 -5.73 -15.63 -7.88
CA LEU A 81 -5.84 -17.09 -7.97
C LEU A 81 -7.30 -17.55 -7.96
N ALA A 82 -8.16 -16.93 -7.13
CA ALA A 82 -9.58 -17.23 -7.09
C ALA A 82 -10.24 -16.96 -8.45
N LEU A 83 -9.98 -15.79 -9.04
CA LEU A 83 -10.52 -15.42 -10.36
C LEU A 83 -10.01 -16.32 -11.49
N ILE A 84 -8.73 -16.73 -11.44
CA ILE A 84 -8.19 -17.69 -12.40
C ILE A 84 -8.86 -19.06 -12.22
N ALA A 85 -8.95 -19.56 -10.99
CA ALA A 85 -9.55 -20.85 -10.68
C ALA A 85 -11.03 -20.90 -11.08
N GLU A 86 -11.80 -19.85 -10.79
CA GLU A 86 -13.19 -19.72 -11.21
C GLU A 86 -13.35 -19.90 -12.72
N ARG A 87 -12.46 -19.29 -13.51
CA ARG A 87 -12.54 -19.32 -14.96
C ARG A 87 -12.10 -20.65 -15.56
N GLU A 88 -11.03 -21.23 -15.04
CA GLU A 88 -10.41 -22.43 -15.63
C GLU A 88 -11.01 -23.74 -15.08
N GLU A 89 -11.44 -23.74 -13.81
CA GLU A 89 -11.84 -24.93 -13.06
C GLU A 89 -13.29 -24.84 -12.54
N GLY A 90 -13.91 -23.66 -12.63
CA GLY A 90 -15.27 -23.39 -12.18
C GLY A 90 -15.35 -22.76 -10.78
N PRO A 91 -16.54 -22.28 -10.39
CA PRO A 91 -16.72 -21.44 -9.20
C PRO A 91 -16.31 -22.15 -7.89
N ALA A 92 -16.50 -23.47 -7.79
CA ALA A 92 -16.13 -24.20 -6.57
C ALA A 92 -14.61 -24.14 -6.28
N ALA A 93 -13.77 -24.05 -7.31
CA ALA A 93 -12.32 -23.99 -7.17
C ALA A 93 -11.82 -22.64 -6.59
N ALA A 94 -12.63 -21.58 -6.69
CA ALA A 94 -12.28 -20.25 -6.21
C ALA A 94 -12.50 -20.07 -4.70
N VAL A 95 -13.36 -20.89 -4.08
CA VAL A 95 -13.72 -20.83 -2.65
C VAL A 95 -12.49 -20.80 -1.73
N PRO A 96 -11.55 -21.77 -1.80
CA PRO A 96 -10.41 -21.78 -0.88
C PRO A 96 -9.54 -20.53 -1.02
N HIS A 97 -9.42 -19.97 -2.23
CA HIS A 97 -8.62 -18.78 -2.48
C HIS A 97 -9.29 -17.51 -1.92
N PHE A 98 -10.60 -17.33 -2.10
CA PHE A 98 -11.29 -16.21 -1.48
C PHE A 98 -11.34 -16.32 0.06
N GLN A 99 -11.42 -17.53 0.62
CA GLN A 99 -11.30 -17.74 2.06
C GLN A 99 -9.92 -17.30 2.58
N GLN A 100 -8.84 -17.66 1.88
CA GLN A 100 -7.49 -17.18 2.22
C GLN A 100 -7.38 -15.65 2.13
N CYS A 101 -8.00 -15.03 1.12
CA CYS A 101 -8.07 -13.57 1.01
C CYS A 101 -8.71 -12.93 2.26
N ALA A 102 -9.86 -13.45 2.71
CA ALA A 102 -10.55 -12.95 3.91
C ALA A 102 -9.72 -13.13 5.19
N GLN A 103 -8.95 -14.23 5.30
CA GLN A 103 -8.07 -14.50 6.44
C GLN A 103 -6.86 -13.55 6.49
N LEU A 104 -6.29 -13.21 5.33
CA LEU A 104 -5.08 -12.40 5.20
C LEU A 104 -5.36 -10.89 5.16
N ALA A 105 -6.57 -10.48 4.80
CA ALA A 105 -6.96 -9.07 4.72
C ALA A 105 -6.72 -8.34 6.05
N SER A 106 -6.00 -7.22 6.01
CA SER A 106 -5.52 -6.52 7.21
C SER A 106 -6.44 -5.39 7.69
N SER A 107 -7.22 -4.77 6.81
CA SER A 107 -8.14 -3.68 7.16
C SER A 107 -9.60 -4.12 7.10
N PRO A 108 -10.52 -3.48 7.85
CA PRO A 108 -11.95 -3.78 7.76
C PRO A 108 -12.49 -3.66 6.33
N ARG A 109 -12.00 -2.66 5.58
CA ARG A 109 -12.39 -2.46 4.17
C ARG A 109 -11.95 -3.61 3.26
N GLN A 110 -10.71 -4.08 3.39
CA GLN A 110 -10.24 -5.23 2.63
C GLN A 110 -10.98 -6.52 3.00
N LYS A 111 -11.24 -6.73 4.29
CA LYS A 111 -12.03 -7.88 4.74
C LYS A 111 -13.44 -7.84 4.17
N ALA A 112 -14.06 -6.65 4.14
CA ALA A 112 -15.37 -6.47 3.55
C ALA A 112 -15.37 -6.82 2.05
N ASP A 113 -14.37 -6.38 1.30
CA ASP A 113 -14.26 -6.69 -0.13
C ASP A 113 -14.03 -8.19 -0.37
N ALA A 114 -13.23 -8.86 0.47
CA ALA A 114 -13.06 -10.31 0.43
C ALA A 114 -14.39 -11.06 0.70
N HIS A 115 -15.17 -10.62 1.69
CA HIS A 115 -16.48 -11.21 1.97
C HIS A 115 -17.53 -10.93 0.88
N LYS A 116 -17.49 -9.77 0.22
CA LYS A 116 -18.31 -9.53 -0.97
C LYS A 116 -18.00 -10.50 -2.10
N ASN A 117 -16.73 -10.81 -2.32
CA ASN A 117 -16.33 -11.79 -3.33
C ASN A 117 -16.82 -13.20 -2.96
N LEU A 118 -16.71 -13.60 -1.69
CA LEU A 118 -17.28 -14.86 -1.20
C LEU A 118 -18.80 -14.94 -1.38
N SER A 119 -19.54 -13.89 -1.00
CA SER A 119 -21.00 -13.85 -1.17
C SER A 119 -21.40 -14.05 -2.64
N LYS A 120 -20.79 -13.31 -3.56
CA LYS A 120 -21.03 -13.45 -5.01
C LYS A 120 -20.74 -14.86 -5.51
N LEU A 121 -19.66 -15.46 -5.01
CA LEU A 121 -19.30 -16.82 -5.37
C LEU A 121 -20.33 -17.83 -4.87
N TYR A 122 -20.79 -17.71 -3.62
CA TYR A 122 -21.81 -18.60 -3.06
C TYR A 122 -23.17 -18.43 -3.73
N ALA A 123 -23.53 -17.22 -4.15
CA ALA A 123 -24.70 -16.99 -5.00
C ALA A 123 -24.60 -17.79 -6.31
N THR A 124 -23.42 -17.80 -6.94
CA THR A 124 -23.15 -18.57 -8.17
C THR A 124 -23.20 -20.08 -7.94
N LEU A 125 -22.84 -20.54 -6.74
CA LEU A 125 -22.92 -21.93 -6.31
C LEU A 125 -24.32 -22.35 -5.84
N GLY A 126 -25.26 -21.41 -5.70
CA GLY A 126 -26.60 -21.67 -5.15
C GLY A 126 -26.64 -21.91 -3.64
N ASP A 127 -25.60 -21.49 -2.90
CA ASP A 127 -25.52 -21.59 -1.44
C ASP A 127 -26.02 -20.29 -0.79
N GLU A 128 -27.34 -20.14 -0.70
CA GLU A 128 -28.01 -18.92 -0.21
C GLU A 128 -27.67 -18.59 1.26
N GLU A 129 -27.44 -19.63 2.08
CA GLU A 129 -27.08 -19.47 3.49
C GLU A 129 -25.72 -18.78 3.62
N LYS A 130 -24.69 -19.29 2.95
CA LYS A 130 -23.35 -18.69 2.98
C LYS A 130 -23.29 -17.36 2.24
N GLN A 131 -24.08 -17.19 1.18
CA GLN A 131 -24.22 -15.89 0.54
C GLN A 131 -24.67 -14.84 1.56
N THR A 132 -25.77 -15.10 2.27
CA THR A 132 -26.35 -14.17 3.25
C THR A 132 -25.41 -13.91 4.41
N GLU A 133 -24.73 -14.95 4.91
CA GLU A 133 -23.72 -14.82 5.97
C GLU A 133 -22.60 -13.85 5.56
N HIS A 134 -22.04 -14.04 4.36
CA HIS A 134 -20.94 -13.19 3.90
C HIS A 134 -21.38 -11.77 3.50
N GLU A 135 -22.63 -11.57 3.05
CA GLU A 135 -23.20 -10.23 2.86
C GLU A 135 -23.32 -9.46 4.18
N ALA A 136 -23.80 -10.12 5.23
CA ALA A 136 -23.91 -9.54 6.56
C ALA A 136 -22.54 -9.17 7.13
N LEU A 137 -21.55 -10.08 7.01
CA LEU A 137 -20.18 -9.82 7.43
C LEU A 137 -19.56 -8.64 6.68
N ALA A 138 -19.72 -8.59 5.35
CA ALA A 138 -19.20 -7.47 4.55
C ALA A 138 -19.84 -6.14 4.96
N SER A 139 -21.14 -6.11 5.22
CA SER A 139 -21.86 -4.90 5.63
C SER A 139 -21.37 -4.40 7.00
N SER A 140 -21.26 -5.30 7.99
CA SER A 140 -20.76 -4.96 9.32
C SER A 140 -19.32 -4.42 9.29
N LEU A 141 -18.46 -5.01 8.46
CA LEU A 141 -17.08 -4.54 8.31
C LEU A 141 -16.97 -3.17 7.63
N LEU A 142 -17.89 -2.84 6.71
CA LEU A 142 -17.95 -1.50 6.11
C LEU A 142 -18.42 -0.45 7.12
N GLU A 143 -19.38 -0.79 7.97
CA GLU A 143 -19.80 0.11 9.07
C GLU A 143 -18.64 0.39 10.02
N GLN A 144 -17.87 -0.65 10.38
CA GLN A 144 -16.65 -0.50 11.18
C GLN A 144 -15.61 0.39 10.47
N ALA A 145 -15.36 0.17 9.17
CA ALA A 145 -14.42 0.98 8.40
C ALA A 145 -14.81 2.47 8.40
N VAL A 146 -16.09 2.77 8.21
CA VAL A 146 -16.61 4.16 8.24
C VAL A 146 -16.46 4.77 9.63
N ALA A 147 -16.71 4.01 10.70
CA ALA A 147 -16.53 4.47 12.06
C ALA A 147 -15.05 4.78 12.37
N GLU A 148 -14.14 3.91 11.97
CA GLU A 148 -12.69 4.10 12.12
C GLU A 148 -12.19 5.33 11.33
N GLU A 149 -12.64 5.50 10.08
CA GLU A 149 -12.32 6.67 9.26
C GLU A 149 -12.82 7.98 9.92
N ALA A 150 -14.03 7.97 10.47
CA ALA A 150 -14.60 9.11 11.18
C ALA A 150 -13.84 9.43 12.48
N GLU A 151 -13.44 8.42 13.25
CA GLU A 151 -12.64 8.61 14.47
C GLU A 151 -11.24 9.15 14.14
N ALA A 152 -10.58 8.59 13.12
CA ALA A 152 -9.26 9.06 12.66
C ALA A 152 -9.32 10.52 12.19
N ALA A 153 -10.37 10.90 11.47
CA ALA A 153 -10.60 12.29 11.07
C ALA A 153 -10.79 13.23 12.27
N ARG A 154 -11.55 12.81 13.29
CA ARG A 154 -11.73 13.58 14.54
C ARG A 154 -10.42 13.76 15.30
N LYS A 155 -9.62 12.69 15.43
CA LYS A 155 -8.31 12.75 16.08
C LYS A 155 -7.37 13.70 15.35
N LYS A 156 -7.30 13.61 14.02
CA LYS A 156 -6.46 14.50 13.20
C LYS A 156 -6.88 15.97 13.37
N ALA A 157 -8.17 16.25 13.36
CA ALA A 157 -8.70 17.61 13.58
C ALA A 157 -8.44 18.15 15.00
N ALA A 158 -8.35 17.28 16.02
CA ALA A 158 -7.98 17.67 17.38
C ALA A 158 -6.48 17.99 17.49
N THR A 159 -5.61 17.14 16.93
CA THR A 159 -4.16 17.36 16.94
C THR A 159 -3.73 18.59 16.14
N GLU A 160 -4.45 18.94 15.07
CA GLU A 160 -4.18 20.15 14.29
C GLU A 160 -4.58 21.42 15.05
N LYS A 161 -5.60 21.37 15.92
CA LYS A 161 -5.99 22.49 16.79
C LYS A 161 -5.00 22.71 17.93
N GLU A 162 -4.47 21.64 18.53
CA GLU A 162 -3.46 21.73 19.59
C GLU A 162 -2.09 22.20 19.05
N GLY A 163 -1.77 21.92 17.78
CA GLY A 163 -0.55 22.40 17.13
C GLY A 163 -0.55 23.88 16.71
N GLN A 164 -1.73 24.52 16.67
CA GLN A 164 -1.88 25.95 16.34
C GLN A 164 -1.90 26.87 17.57
N ASP A 165 -2.15 26.35 18.77
CA ASP A 165 -2.25 27.14 20.02
C ASP A 165 -0.89 27.27 20.76
N GLY A 166 0.19 26.75 20.17
CA GLY A 166 1.53 26.71 20.76
C GLY A 166 2.57 27.63 20.11
N SER A 167 2.20 28.51 19.17
CA SER A 167 3.14 29.41 18.48
C SER A 167 2.81 30.90 18.59
N GLU A 168 2.26 31.34 19.72
CA GLU A 168 2.20 32.77 20.07
C GLU A 168 2.98 33.05 21.36
N GLU A 169 4.31 32.91 21.32
CA GLU A 169 5.17 33.73 22.20
C GLU A 169 6.57 33.90 21.61
N ALA A 170 6.73 34.93 20.78
CA ALA A 170 7.98 35.69 20.62
C ALA A 170 7.68 36.95 19.80
N ALA A 171 6.95 37.89 20.40
CA ALA A 171 6.98 39.27 19.97
C ALA A 171 8.14 39.97 20.69
N GLU A 172 9.30 40.07 20.04
CA GLU A 172 10.34 41.03 20.45
C GLU A 172 10.83 41.86 19.24
N VAL A 173 10.42 43.13 19.29
CA VAL A 173 11.10 44.39 18.96
C VAL A 173 11.53 44.67 17.50
N PRO A 174 11.11 45.82 16.91
CA PRO A 174 11.63 46.31 15.64
C PRO A 174 12.93 47.10 15.89
N GLU A 175 14.06 46.62 15.38
CA GLU A 175 15.27 47.43 15.20
C GLU A 175 15.37 47.84 13.73
N ALA A 176 15.29 49.15 13.51
CA ALA A 176 15.48 49.79 12.22
C ALA A 176 16.91 50.34 12.16
N GLU A 177 17.72 49.82 11.25
CA GLU A 177 18.99 50.35 10.72
C GLU A 177 19.47 49.29 9.70
N GLU A 178 20.02 49.54 8.54
CA GLU A 178 20.53 50.73 7.86
C GLU A 178 20.72 50.30 6.39
N ALA A 179 20.34 51.16 5.44
CA ALA A 179 20.46 50.86 4.02
C ALA A 179 21.92 51.00 3.57
N ALA A 180 22.62 49.88 3.37
CA ALA A 180 23.89 49.85 2.66
C ALA A 180 23.66 49.59 1.17
N GLU A 181 23.72 50.67 0.41
CA GLU A 181 23.72 50.78 -1.04
C GLU A 181 24.82 49.90 -1.67
N LYS A 182 24.44 49.00 -2.60
CA LYS A 182 25.39 48.20 -3.38
C LYS A 182 26.01 49.05 -4.49
N PRO A 183 27.33 48.96 -4.74
CA PRO A 183 27.97 49.65 -5.83
C PRO A 183 27.61 49.04 -7.18
N THR A 184 27.32 49.93 -8.13
CA THR A 184 27.15 49.67 -9.56
C THR A 184 28.43 49.11 -10.17
N LEU A 185 28.34 47.96 -10.85
CA LEU A 185 29.31 47.50 -11.84
C LEU A 185 28.61 47.48 -13.19
N ASP A 186 28.79 48.58 -13.91
CA ASP A 186 28.52 48.73 -15.34
C ASP A 186 29.67 48.08 -16.11
N GLY A 187 29.33 47.24 -17.09
CA GLY A 187 30.30 46.39 -17.80
C GLY A 187 29.63 45.52 -18.85
N GLY A 188 28.78 46.12 -19.69
CA GLY A 188 28.20 45.48 -20.87
C GLY A 188 28.91 45.94 -22.14
N ASP A 189 30.01 45.28 -22.48
CA ASP A 189 30.63 45.29 -23.81
C ASP A 189 30.01 44.17 -24.66
N ALA A 190 29.35 44.53 -25.77
CA ALA A 190 29.22 43.72 -26.98
C ALA A 190 28.30 44.42 -28.01
N GLY A 191 28.85 44.86 -29.14
CA GLY A 191 28.05 45.12 -30.34
C GLY A 191 28.71 46.08 -31.32
N GLY A 192 29.52 45.55 -32.25
CA GLY A 192 30.15 46.35 -33.30
C GLY A 192 30.59 45.52 -34.51
N GLU A 193 29.61 45.25 -35.38
CA GLU A 193 29.66 44.92 -36.82
C GLU A 193 31.04 44.87 -37.52
N LYS A 194 31.34 43.73 -38.18
CA LYS A 194 31.23 43.54 -39.64
C LYS A 194 31.68 42.14 -40.07
#